data_AF-A0A2D7WGP7-F1
#
_entry.id   AF-A0A2D7WGP7-F1
#
_cell.length_a   1.000
_cell.length_b   1.000
_cell.length_c   1.000
_cell.angle_alpha   90.00
_cell.angle_beta   90.00
_cell.angle_gamma   90.00
#
_symmetry.space_group_name_H-M   'P 1'
#
loop_
_entity.id
_entity.type
_entity.pdbx_description
1 polymer ?
#
loop_
_entity_poly.entity_id
_entity_poly.type
_entity_poly.pdbx_seq_one_letter_code
_entity_poly.pdbx_strand_id
1 'polypeptide(L)' 'MNTQSCCSTSSCCPSQPSRRAQPKVGRNDPCPCGNGRKFKKCCGRSL' A
#
# COMPACT_ATOMS: atom_id res chain seq x y z
N MET A 1 -15.38 35.54 -12.63
CA MET A 1 -14.01 34.98 -12.59
C MET A 1 -13.43 35.24 -11.21
N ASN A 2 -13.29 34.19 -10.39
CA ASN A 2 -12.32 34.00 -9.31
C ASN A 2 -12.85 32.91 -8.35
N THR A 3 -12.58 31.67 -8.76
CA THR A 3 -12.12 30.53 -7.94
C THR A 3 -12.53 30.54 -6.46
N GLN A 4 -13.77 30.15 -6.18
CA GLN A 4 -14.10 29.60 -4.87
C GLN A 4 -13.48 28.21 -4.72
N SER A 5 -12.46 28.17 -3.86
CA SER A 5 -11.71 26.99 -3.42
C SER A 5 -12.65 25.87 -2.99
N CYS A 6 -12.59 24.76 -3.71
CA CYS A 6 -13.35 23.52 -3.51
C CYS A 6 -12.92 22.69 -2.27
N CYS A 7 -12.30 23.31 -1.26
CA CYS A 7 -11.65 22.61 -0.14
C CYS A 7 -12.04 23.19 1.23
N SER A 8 -13.34 23.43 1.45
CA SER A 8 -13.87 23.82 2.78
C SER A 8 -14.47 22.66 3.59
N THR A 9 -14.52 21.45 3.04
CA THR A 9 -14.92 20.25 3.78
C THR A 9 -13.74 19.27 3.79
N SER A 10 -13.29 18.89 4.99
CA SER A 10 -12.13 18.02 5.23
C SER A 10 -12.19 16.66 4.49
N SER A 11 -13.32 16.32 3.88
CA SER A 11 -13.55 15.10 3.10
C SER A 11 -12.80 15.06 1.77
N CYS A 12 -12.34 16.20 1.24
CA CYS A 12 -11.65 16.26 -0.05
C CYS A 12 -10.12 16.18 0.05
N CYS A 13 -9.55 16.23 1.26
CA CYS A 13 -8.10 16.21 1.47
C CYS A 13 -7.65 14.76 1.67
N PRO A 14 -6.89 14.15 0.73
CA PRO A 14 -6.36 12.81 0.93
C PRO A 14 -5.41 12.85 2.13
N SER A 15 -5.72 12.07 3.16
CA SER A 15 -4.84 11.86 4.31
C SER A 15 -3.47 11.41 3.81
N GLN A 16 -2.40 11.97 4.38
CA GLN A 16 -1.05 11.75 3.87
C GLN A 16 -0.75 10.24 3.72
N PRO A 17 -0.17 9.81 2.59
CA PRO A 17 0.12 8.40 2.36
C PRO A 17 1.13 7.93 3.40
N SER A 18 0.73 7.02 4.28
CA SER A 18 1.67 6.35 5.18
C SER A 18 2.65 5.53 4.34
N ARG A 19 3.92 5.97 4.31
CA ARG A 19 4.97 5.17 3.69
C ARG A 19 5.10 3.89 4.51
N ARG A 20 4.78 2.75 3.89
CA ARG A 20 5.01 1.44 4.51
C ARG A 20 6.50 1.32 4.81
N ALA A 21 6.82 1.13 6.09
CA ALA A 21 8.20 0.94 6.54
C ALA A 21 8.81 -0.37 6.02
N GLN A 22 7.96 -1.34 5.67
CA GLN A 22 8.39 -2.63 5.16
C GLN A 22 8.52 -2.64 3.63
N PRO A 23 9.60 -3.23 3.07
CA PRO A 23 9.74 -3.41 1.64
C PRO A 23 8.57 -4.21 1.09
N LYS A 24 8.05 -3.77 -0.06
CA LYS A 24 6.99 -4.49 -0.78
C LYS A 24 7.62 -5.77 -1.34
N VAL A 25 7.46 -6.87 -0.61
CA VAL A 25 7.92 -8.17 -1.10
C VAL A 25 7.12 -8.53 -2.36
N GLY A 26 7.83 -8.84 -3.44
CA GLY A 26 7.21 -9.17 -4.70
C GLY A 26 6.39 -10.47 -4.58
N ARG A 27 5.26 -10.56 -5.28
CA ARG A 27 4.40 -11.76 -5.26
C ARG A 27 5.16 -13.03 -5.67
N ASN A 28 6.18 -12.92 -6.51
CA ASN A 28 7.03 -14.06 -6.94
C ASN A 28 8.33 -14.24 -6.14
N ASP A 29 8.67 -13.30 -5.26
CA ASP A 29 9.91 -13.33 -4.46
C ASP A 29 9.88 -14.49 -3.45
N PRO A 30 11.03 -15.01 -2.98
CA PRO A 30 11.08 -15.92 -1.85
C PRO A 30 10.33 -15.36 -0.64
N CYS A 31 9.54 -16.21 0.03
CA CYS A 31 8.84 -15.82 1.24
C CYS A 31 9.83 -15.51 2.37
N PRO A 32 9.73 -14.36 3.04
CA PRO A 32 10.60 -14.01 4.18
C PRO A 32 10.37 -14.92 5.40
N CYS A 33 9.35 -15.77 5.36
CA CYS A 33 9.04 -16.79 6.36
C CYS A 33 9.98 -18.02 6.34
N GLY A 34 10.89 -18.11 5.37
CA GLY A 34 11.95 -19.13 5.37
C GLY A 34 11.54 -20.53 4.88
N ASN A 35 10.36 -20.69 4.29
CA ASN A 35 9.87 -21.99 3.84
C ASN A 35 10.26 -22.37 2.40
N GLY A 36 11.10 -21.56 1.74
CA GLY A 36 11.53 -21.78 0.36
C GLY A 36 10.44 -21.61 -0.72
N ARG A 37 9.22 -21.21 -0.35
CA ARG A 37 8.12 -20.97 -1.30
C ARG A 37 8.09 -19.51 -1.76
N LYS A 38 7.56 -19.27 -2.96
CA LYS A 38 7.25 -17.91 -3.44
C LYS A 38 6.21 -17.26 -2.53
N PHE A 39 6.32 -15.96 -2.27
CA PHE A 39 5.43 -15.20 -1.40
C PHE A 39 3.95 -15.45 -1.72
N LYS A 40 3.55 -15.46 -3.00
CA LYS A 40 2.17 -15.76 -3.45
C LYS A 40 1.63 -17.13 -3.09
N LYS A 41 2.51 -18.10 -2.83
CA LYS A 41 2.14 -19.47 -2.46
C LYS A 41 2.25 -19.69 -0.95
N CYS A 42 2.63 -18.66 -0.19
CA CYS A 42 2.73 -18.68 1.26
C CYS A 42 2.03 -17.46 1.88
N CYS A 43 2.75 -16.51 2.48
CA CYS A 43 2.15 -15.38 3.21
C CYS A 43 1.29 -14.46 2.33
N GLY A 44 1.57 -14.39 1.03
CA GLY A 44 0.81 -13.62 0.04
C GLY A 44 -0.26 -14.40 -0.70
N ARG A 45 -0.71 -15.55 -0.16
CA ARG A 45 -1.72 -16.40 -0.80
C ARG A 45 -3.12 -15.75 -0.83
N SER A 46 -3.39 -14.81 0.07
CA SER A 46 -4.68 -14.10 0.17
C SER A 46 -4.55 -12.57 -0.02
N LEU A 47 -3.40 -12.09 -0.49
CA LEU A 47 -3.13 -10.67 -0.81
C LEU A 47 -3.26 -10.39 -2.31
#